data_AF-A0A7X5TCP6-F1
#
_entry.id   AF-A0A7X5TCP6-F1
#
_cell.length_a   1.000
_cell.length_b   1.000
_cell.length_c   1.000
_cell.angle_alpha   90.00
_cell.angle_beta   90.00
_cell.angle_gamma   90.00
#
_symmetry.space_group_name_H-M   'P 1'
#
loop_
_entity.id
_entity.type
_entity.pdbx_description
1 polymer ?
#
loop_
_entity_poly.entity_id
_entity_poly.type
_entity_poly.pdbx_seq_one_letter_code
_entity_poly.pdbx_strand_id
1 'polypeptide(L)'
;MKITQNVWQSLSHQIHTSRNILSTAAIAVAMLVAAVVTPILLAMDLCPKPFQGSKPKPMSIISILDFYRGGKNDQGATLEEIWSRDDGALEGDHSYIQWLFPLKGASKFNPTASLTDGKTMSAFKGDKVLQEKLFKSLKVMLKFYGFTIDGQGQIAPSRDFVAKSKNWLNRGNHNRGNHNYLRISRILESLCLHGLKPHAEAFLKALEGVYQKHSKDIGATTLSYWKGSVH
;
A
#
# COMPACT_ATOMS: atom_id res chain seq x y z
N MET A 1 24.80 1.23 28.22
CA MET A 1 25.53 2.08 29.19
C MET A 1 26.44 1.27 30.13
N LYS A 2 27.30 0.37 29.60
CA LYS A 2 28.31 -0.34 30.41
C LYS A 2 29.74 -0.24 29.83
N ILE A 3 29.93 0.54 28.77
CA ILE A 3 31.24 0.71 28.10
C ILE A 3 31.93 2.01 28.55
N THR A 4 31.19 2.99 29.07
CA THR A 4 31.72 4.32 29.44
C THR A 4 32.30 4.40 30.85
N GLN A 5 32.00 3.44 31.73
CA GLN A 5 32.47 3.44 33.12
C GLN A 5 33.91 2.90 33.26
N ASN A 6 34.33 2.01 32.36
CA ASN A 6 35.65 1.37 32.40
C ASN A 6 36.80 2.28 31.89
N VAL A 7 36.50 3.26 31.05
CA VAL A 7 37.51 4.21 30.53
C VAL A 7 37.92 5.21 31.62
N TRP A 8 36.99 5.61 32.49
CA TRP A 8 37.27 6.55 33.58
C TRP A 8 38.13 5.97 34.71
N GLN A 9 37.96 4.67 35.04
CA GLN A 9 38.78 4.01 36.07
C GLN A 9 40.22 3.75 35.61
N SER A 10 40.44 3.54 34.30
CA SER A 10 41.79 3.36 33.75
C SER A 10 42.60 4.66 33.70
N LEU A 11 41.94 5.81 33.56
CA LEU A 11 42.59 7.13 33.52
C LEU A 11 42.90 7.69 34.91
N SER A 12 42.12 7.35 35.94
CA SER A 12 42.41 7.79 37.32
C SER A 12 43.62 7.09 37.93
N HIS A 13 43.94 5.86 37.50
CA HIS A 13 45.04 5.08 38.09
C HIS A 13 46.43 5.48 37.58
N GLN A 14 46.53 6.11 36.40
CA GLN A 14 47.81 6.64 35.88
C GLN A 14 48.16 8.06 36.37
N ILE A 15 47.29 8.72 37.14
CA ILE A 15 47.52 10.10 37.64
C ILE A 15 48.04 10.10 39.10
N HIS A 16 48.29 8.94 39.72
CA HIS A 16 48.78 8.87 41.12
C HIS A 16 50.24 8.42 41.31
N THR A 17 51.03 8.38 40.24
CA THR A 17 52.47 8.07 40.31
C THR A 17 53.26 9.06 39.48
N SER A 18 53.30 10.32 39.91
CA SER A 18 54.37 11.31 39.61
C SER A 18 54.09 12.60 40.38
N ARG A 19 54.21 12.56 41.71
CA ARG A 19 54.37 13.79 42.51
C ARG A 19 55.84 14.20 42.45
N ASN A 20 56.18 15.07 41.50
CA ASN A 20 57.00 16.26 41.74
C ASN A 20 57.39 16.92 40.42
N ILE A 21 57.37 18.25 40.45
CA ILE A 21 57.83 19.22 39.43
C ILE A 21 56.86 19.43 38.26
N LEU A 22 55.89 20.33 38.46
CA LEU A 22 55.31 21.09 37.35
C LEU A 22 55.46 22.59 37.63
N SER A 23 56.32 23.16 36.79
CA SER A 23 56.64 24.58 36.63
C SER A 23 55.38 25.43 36.40
N THR A 24 55.53 26.74 36.62
CA THR A 24 54.55 27.81 36.36
C THR A 24 53.82 27.73 35.01
N ALA A 25 54.32 26.96 34.04
CA ALA A 25 53.65 26.68 32.77
C ALA A 25 52.36 25.82 32.89
N ALA A 26 52.24 24.92 33.87
CA ALA A 26 51.06 24.04 34.00
C ALA A 26 49.81 24.79 34.51
N ILE A 27 50.01 25.85 35.30
CA ILE A 27 48.92 26.70 35.82
C ILE A 27 48.37 27.60 34.70
N ALA A 28 49.23 28.07 33.79
CA ALA A 28 48.81 28.88 32.65
C ALA A 28 47.90 28.10 31.66
N VAL A 29 48.19 26.82 31.43
CA VAL A 29 47.34 25.96 30.57
C VAL A 29 45.99 25.68 31.22
N ALA A 30 45.94 25.49 32.55
CA ALA A 30 44.68 25.28 33.27
C ALA A 30 43.76 26.53 33.24
N MET A 31 44.34 27.74 33.34
CA MET A 31 43.55 28.97 33.25
C MET A 31 43.08 29.28 31.82
N LEU A 32 43.84 28.90 30.79
CA LEU A 32 43.43 29.08 29.39
C LEU A 32 42.26 28.16 29.01
N VAL A 33 42.18 26.95 29.57
CA VAL A 33 41.04 26.03 29.35
C VAL A 33 39.76 26.56 30.02
N ALA A 34 39.85 27.19 31.19
CA ALA A 34 38.68 27.74 31.89
C ALA A 34 38.06 28.95 31.15
N ALA A 35 38.86 29.80 30.52
CA ALA A 35 38.38 31.01 29.85
C ALA A 35 37.61 30.75 28.53
N VAL A 36 37.79 29.58 27.91
CA VAL A 36 37.12 29.22 26.63
C VAL A 36 35.90 28.32 26.85
N VAL A 37 35.84 27.59 27.96
CA VAL A 37 34.72 26.67 28.26
C VAL A 37 33.53 27.39 28.90
N THR A 38 33.75 28.51 29.59
CA THR A 38 32.71 29.22 30.35
C THR A 38 31.63 29.94 29.50
N PRO A 39 31.89 30.47 28.28
CA PRO A 39 30.82 31.03 27.46
C PRO A 39 29.98 29.96 26.73
N ILE A 40 30.45 28.71 26.65
CA ILE A 40 29.75 27.63 25.93
C ILE A 40 28.59 27.05 26.76
N LEU A 41 28.67 27.14 28.10
CA LEU A 41 27.60 26.64 28.98
C LEU A 41 26.37 27.57 29.07
N LEU A 42 26.49 28.86 28.70
CA LEU A 42 25.38 29.83 28.81
C LEU A 42 24.52 29.91 27.53
N ALA A 43 24.92 29.25 26.43
CA ALA A 43 24.17 29.24 25.18
C ALA A 43 23.24 28.01 25.03
N MET A 44 23.17 27.12 26.02
CA MET A 44 22.35 25.90 25.96
C MET A 44 20.91 26.08 26.47
N ASP A 45 20.55 27.24 27.02
CA ASP A 45 19.22 27.50 27.60
C ASP A 45 18.22 28.21 26.67
N LEU A 46 18.51 28.31 25.37
CA LEU A 46 17.53 28.67 24.34
C LEU A 46 17.21 27.50 23.40
N CYS A 47 17.35 26.27 23.90
CA CYS A 47 16.83 25.10 23.18
C CYS A 47 15.30 25.09 23.31
N PRO A 48 14.53 25.18 22.20
CA PRO A 48 13.09 24.98 22.28
C PRO A 48 12.84 23.59 22.87
N LYS A 49 12.01 23.51 23.92
CA LYS A 49 11.63 22.25 24.54
C LYS A 49 11.25 21.26 23.42
N PRO A 50 11.77 20.01 23.43
CA PRO A 50 11.38 19.03 22.43
C PRO A 50 9.85 18.97 22.44
N PHE A 51 9.25 19.15 21.26
CA PHE A 51 7.82 18.99 21.07
C PHE A 51 7.45 17.63 21.66
N GLN A 52 6.77 17.63 22.81
CA GLN A 52 6.10 16.45 23.34
C GLN A 52 4.91 16.22 22.42
N GLY A 53 5.21 15.76 21.20
CA GLY A 53 4.21 15.20 20.33
C GLY A 53 3.54 14.10 21.15
N SER A 54 2.25 14.28 21.40
CA SER A 54 1.39 13.16 21.74
C SER A 54 1.80 11.99 20.83
N LYS A 55 2.10 10.83 21.43
CA LYS A 55 2.38 9.62 20.65
C LYS A 55 1.31 9.57 19.55
N PRO A 56 1.66 9.50 18.26
CA PRO A 56 0.64 9.44 17.22
C PRO A 56 -0.28 8.30 17.62
N LYS A 57 -1.56 8.61 17.84
CA LYS A 57 -2.59 7.61 18.10
C LYS A 57 -2.39 6.57 17.01
N PRO A 58 -2.18 5.28 17.32
CA PRO A 58 -2.03 4.28 16.29
C PRO A 58 -3.26 4.40 15.40
N MET A 59 -3.06 4.83 14.15
CA MET A 59 -4.13 4.85 13.18
C MET A 59 -4.58 3.40 13.07
N SER A 60 -5.83 3.14 13.47
CA SER A 60 -6.43 1.83 13.32
C SER A 60 -6.26 1.43 11.86
N ILE A 61 -5.46 0.41 11.59
CA ILE A 61 -5.41 -0.20 10.27
C ILE A 61 -6.82 -0.73 10.03
N ILE A 62 -7.57 -0.08 9.15
CA ILE A 62 -8.92 -0.50 8.80
C ILE A 62 -8.79 -1.88 8.17
N SER A 63 -9.46 -2.90 8.72
CA SER A 63 -9.40 -4.26 8.17
C SER A 63 -10.22 -4.38 6.89
N ILE A 64 -9.72 -5.12 5.90
CA ILE A 64 -10.51 -5.52 4.73
C ILE A 64 -11.80 -6.24 5.16
N LEU A 65 -11.72 -7.09 6.19
CA LEU A 65 -12.90 -7.80 6.69
C LEU A 65 -13.93 -6.85 7.28
N ASP A 66 -13.50 -5.81 8.00
CA ASP A 66 -14.42 -4.82 8.57
C ASP A 66 -15.12 -4.03 7.47
N PHE A 67 -14.37 -3.60 6.45
CA PHE A 67 -14.92 -2.94 5.26
C PHE A 67 -15.98 -3.83 4.58
N TYR A 68 -15.65 -5.10 4.32
CA TYR A 68 -16.60 -6.04 3.72
C TYR A 68 -17.80 -6.37 4.64
N ARG A 69 -17.69 -6.15 5.94
CA ARG A 69 -18.77 -6.34 6.93
C ARG A 69 -19.62 -5.08 7.14
N GLY A 70 -19.46 -4.05 6.32
CA GLY A 70 -20.24 -2.80 6.37
C GLY A 70 -19.48 -1.62 6.97
N GLY A 71 -18.20 -1.81 7.31
CA GLY A 71 -17.30 -0.73 7.65
C GLY A 71 -16.98 0.17 6.45
N LYS A 72 -16.26 1.26 6.74
CA LYS A 72 -15.83 2.23 5.75
C LYS A 72 -14.37 2.02 5.37
N ASN A 73 -14.01 2.37 4.15
CA ASN A 73 -12.63 2.44 3.70
C ASN A 73 -11.90 3.68 4.26
N ASP A 74 -10.64 3.86 3.88
CA ASP A 74 -9.80 5.02 4.25
C ASP A 74 -10.31 6.38 3.74
N GLN A 75 -11.24 6.39 2.79
CA GLN A 75 -11.93 7.57 2.29
C GLN A 75 -13.34 7.75 2.90
N GLY A 76 -13.71 6.94 3.89
CA GLY A 76 -15.01 7.03 4.56
C GLY A 76 -16.19 6.45 3.76
N ALA A 77 -15.94 5.73 2.67
CA ALA A 77 -16.94 5.11 1.81
C ALA A 77 -17.21 3.64 2.18
N THR A 78 -18.47 3.22 2.13
CA THR A 78 -18.87 1.81 2.27
C THR A 78 -18.81 1.06 0.94
N LEU A 79 -18.91 -0.26 1.02
CA LEU A 79 -18.99 -1.15 -0.14
C LEU A 79 -20.20 -0.80 -1.03
N GLU A 80 -21.35 -0.55 -0.41
CA GLU A 80 -22.61 -0.21 -1.08
C GLU A 80 -22.57 1.15 -1.77
N GLU A 81 -21.94 2.14 -1.14
CA GLU A 81 -21.72 3.47 -1.74
C GLU A 81 -20.82 3.35 -2.97
N ILE A 82 -19.74 2.55 -2.91
CA ILE A 82 -18.86 2.32 -4.06
C ILE A 82 -19.60 1.60 -5.19
N TRP A 83 -20.40 0.57 -4.90
CA TRP A 83 -21.20 -0.14 -5.91
C TRP A 83 -22.24 0.73 -6.62
N SER A 84 -22.63 1.84 -5.99
CA SER A 84 -23.64 2.77 -6.53
C SER A 84 -23.03 3.89 -7.37
N ARG A 85 -21.70 3.98 -7.45
CA ARG A 85 -20.99 4.97 -8.27
C ARG A 85 -21.22 4.70 -9.77
N ASP A 86 -21.35 5.77 -10.53
CA ASP A 86 -21.39 5.70 -12.00
C ASP A 86 -19.99 5.50 -12.61
N ASP A 87 -19.94 5.27 -13.92
CA ASP A 87 -18.68 5.02 -14.64
C ASP A 87 -17.71 6.21 -14.53
N GLY A 88 -18.23 7.46 -14.48
CA GLY A 88 -17.40 8.66 -14.35
C GLY A 88 -16.72 8.74 -12.99
N ALA A 89 -17.45 8.47 -11.92
CA ALA A 89 -16.91 8.42 -10.57
C ALA A 89 -15.92 7.26 -10.38
N LEU A 90 -16.19 6.10 -10.99
CA LEU A 90 -15.29 4.93 -10.94
C LEU A 90 -14.00 5.10 -11.75
N GLU A 91 -13.98 5.99 -12.74
CA GLU A 91 -12.79 6.35 -13.53
C GLU A 91 -12.07 7.59 -12.97
N GLY A 92 -12.77 8.45 -12.23
CA GLY A 92 -12.19 9.65 -11.62
C GLY A 92 -11.40 9.36 -10.34
N ASP A 93 -11.86 8.42 -9.51
CA ASP A 93 -11.22 8.03 -8.26
C ASP A 93 -10.99 6.52 -8.22
N HIS A 94 -9.73 6.08 -8.31
CA HIS A 94 -9.36 4.68 -8.31
C HIS A 94 -9.04 4.09 -6.93
N SER A 95 -9.12 4.89 -5.86
CA SER A 95 -8.71 4.47 -4.50
C SER A 95 -9.52 3.27 -4.01
N TYR A 96 -10.78 3.11 -4.46
CA TYR A 96 -11.64 2.00 -4.09
C TYR A 96 -11.14 0.63 -4.57
N ILE A 97 -10.35 0.57 -5.66
CA ILE A 97 -10.10 -0.71 -6.33
C ILE A 97 -9.29 -1.67 -5.45
N GLN A 98 -8.44 -1.14 -4.57
CA GLN A 98 -7.70 -1.95 -3.59
C GLN A 98 -8.59 -2.50 -2.49
N TRP A 99 -9.69 -1.81 -2.18
CA TRP A 99 -10.67 -2.22 -1.17
C TRP A 99 -11.63 -3.26 -1.75
N LEU A 100 -12.09 -3.08 -2.99
CA LEU A 100 -12.91 -4.07 -3.67
C LEU A 100 -12.13 -5.34 -4.05
N PHE A 101 -10.86 -5.23 -4.42
CA PHE A 101 -10.06 -6.37 -4.88
C PHE A 101 -8.71 -6.37 -4.18
N PRO A 102 -8.67 -6.75 -2.91
CA PRO A 102 -7.46 -6.70 -2.11
C PRO A 102 -6.50 -7.84 -2.49
N LEU A 103 -5.19 -7.64 -2.28
CA LEU A 103 -4.11 -8.58 -2.63
C LEU A 103 -3.20 -8.86 -1.42
N LYS A 104 -2.31 -9.86 -1.54
CA LYS A 104 -1.37 -10.31 -0.48
C LYS A 104 -0.25 -9.32 -0.11
N GLY A 105 -0.10 -8.18 -0.82
CA GLY A 105 1.01 -7.24 -0.61
C GLY A 105 0.58 -5.77 -0.70
N ALA A 106 1.38 -4.89 -0.10
CA ALA A 106 1.14 -3.45 -0.16
C ALA A 106 1.20 -3.03 -1.62
N SER A 107 0.22 -2.25 -2.07
CA SER A 107 0.36 -1.58 -3.35
C SER A 107 1.60 -0.70 -3.30
N LYS A 108 2.49 -0.75 -4.31
CA LYS A 108 3.61 0.22 -4.45
C LYS A 108 3.14 1.68 -4.41
N PHE A 109 1.85 1.91 -4.63
CA PHE A 109 1.20 3.23 -4.66
C PHE A 109 0.37 3.57 -3.42
N ASN A 110 0.10 2.61 -2.52
CA ASN A 110 -0.62 2.88 -1.28
C ASN A 110 -0.10 2.00 -0.12
N PRO A 111 0.88 2.50 0.66
CA PRO A 111 1.43 1.81 1.82
C PRO A 111 0.44 1.65 2.99
N THR A 112 -0.66 2.41 3.01
CA THR A 112 -1.67 2.38 4.09
C THR A 112 -2.84 1.44 3.79
N ALA A 113 -2.90 0.86 2.60
CA ALA A 113 -3.91 -0.12 2.24
C ALA A 113 -3.74 -1.39 3.07
N SER A 114 -4.82 -1.77 3.75
CA SER A 114 -4.92 -2.98 4.57
C SER A 114 -4.55 -4.21 3.77
N LEU A 115 -3.45 -4.85 4.15
CA LEU A 115 -2.92 -6.04 3.51
C LEU A 115 -3.90 -7.20 3.70
N THR A 116 -4.18 -7.95 2.63
CA THR A 116 -4.82 -9.24 2.81
C THR A 116 -3.78 -10.21 3.35
N ASP A 117 -3.88 -10.53 4.64
CA ASP A 117 -3.07 -11.57 5.27
C ASP A 117 -3.69 -12.97 5.06
N GLY A 118 -2.97 -14.00 5.53
CA GLY A 118 -3.45 -15.39 5.52
C GLY A 118 -4.85 -15.56 6.10
N LYS A 119 -5.14 -14.85 7.19
CA LYS A 119 -6.41 -14.94 7.92
C LYS A 119 -7.56 -14.35 7.12
N THR A 120 -7.35 -13.20 6.49
CA THR A 120 -8.33 -12.53 5.64
C THR A 120 -8.72 -13.44 4.47
N MET A 121 -7.75 -14.04 3.77
CA MET A 121 -8.06 -14.96 2.67
C MET A 121 -8.87 -16.18 3.15
N SER A 122 -8.47 -16.78 4.27
CA SER A 122 -9.19 -17.92 4.85
C SER A 122 -10.61 -17.55 5.25
N ALA A 123 -10.83 -16.34 5.77
CA ALA A 123 -12.16 -15.84 6.08
C ALA A 123 -13.03 -15.72 4.81
N PHE A 124 -12.52 -15.14 3.72
CA PHE A 124 -13.26 -15.11 2.45
C PHE A 124 -13.59 -16.50 1.92
N LYS A 125 -12.63 -17.45 1.96
CA LYS A 125 -12.85 -18.81 1.47
C LYS A 125 -13.87 -19.59 2.32
N GLY A 126 -14.01 -19.26 3.59
CA GLY A 126 -14.94 -19.90 4.52
C GLY A 126 -16.31 -19.23 4.65
N ASP A 127 -16.51 -18.03 4.08
CA ASP A 127 -17.71 -17.22 4.28
C ASP A 127 -18.37 -16.85 2.94
N LYS A 128 -19.51 -17.48 2.66
CA LYS A 128 -20.28 -17.26 1.43
C LYS A 128 -20.74 -15.82 1.27
N VAL A 129 -21.04 -15.10 2.36
CA VAL A 129 -21.49 -13.70 2.29
C VAL A 129 -20.34 -12.81 1.81
N LEU A 130 -19.11 -13.06 2.28
CA LEU A 130 -17.93 -12.36 1.80
C LEU A 130 -17.67 -12.65 0.31
N GLN A 131 -17.82 -13.90 -0.13
CA GLN A 131 -17.69 -14.26 -1.54
C GLN A 131 -18.77 -13.63 -2.42
N GLU A 132 -20.02 -13.59 -1.97
CA GLU A 132 -21.13 -12.93 -2.68
C GLU A 132 -20.89 -11.43 -2.85
N LYS A 133 -20.34 -10.78 -1.81
CA LYS A 133 -19.93 -9.37 -1.87
C LYS A 133 -18.79 -9.16 -2.86
N LEU A 134 -17.75 -9.98 -2.84
CA LEU A 134 -16.66 -9.90 -3.83
C LEU A 134 -17.17 -10.16 -5.25
N PHE A 135 -18.07 -11.12 -5.42
CA PHE A 135 -18.72 -11.39 -6.70
C PHE A 135 -19.58 -10.21 -7.18
N LYS A 136 -20.29 -9.52 -6.29
CA LYS A 136 -21.01 -8.29 -6.64
C LYS A 136 -20.05 -7.18 -7.07
N SER A 137 -18.90 -7.03 -6.39
CA SER A 137 -17.85 -6.11 -6.82
C SER A 137 -17.34 -6.45 -8.23
N LEU A 138 -17.16 -7.74 -8.56
CA LEU A 138 -16.84 -8.17 -9.92
C LEU A 138 -17.92 -7.72 -10.92
N LYS A 139 -19.20 -7.94 -10.63
CA LYS A 139 -20.29 -7.52 -11.52
C LYS A 139 -20.31 -6.01 -11.79
N VAL A 140 -20.03 -5.20 -10.77
CA VAL A 140 -19.88 -3.74 -10.93
C VAL A 140 -18.75 -3.44 -11.91
N MET A 141 -17.59 -4.08 -11.75
CA MET A 141 -16.45 -3.88 -12.64
C MET A 141 -16.67 -4.43 -14.05
N LEU A 142 -17.36 -5.56 -14.21
CA LEU A 142 -17.74 -6.07 -15.53
C LEU A 142 -18.62 -5.06 -16.26
N LYS A 143 -19.65 -4.53 -15.58
CA LYS A 143 -20.50 -3.47 -16.14
C LYS A 143 -19.67 -2.24 -16.50
N PHE A 144 -18.73 -1.82 -15.66
CA PHE A 144 -17.84 -0.69 -15.95
C PHE A 144 -17.02 -0.91 -17.23
N TYR A 145 -16.46 -2.11 -17.43
CA TYR A 145 -15.67 -2.47 -18.61
C TYR A 145 -16.50 -2.85 -19.84
N GLY A 146 -17.84 -2.89 -19.73
CA GLY A 146 -18.74 -3.23 -20.83
C GLY A 146 -18.99 -4.72 -21.01
N PHE A 147 -18.76 -5.54 -20.01
CA PHE A 147 -19.08 -6.97 -19.98
C PHE A 147 -20.38 -7.23 -19.20
N THR A 148 -20.95 -8.42 -19.43
CA THR A 148 -22.02 -8.99 -18.61
C THR A 148 -21.65 -10.42 -18.22
N ILE A 149 -22.27 -10.92 -17.15
CA ILE A 149 -22.19 -12.33 -16.74
C ILE A 149 -23.59 -12.93 -16.74
N ASP A 150 -23.74 -14.14 -17.29
CA ASP A 150 -25.02 -14.85 -17.30
C ASP A 150 -25.23 -15.72 -16.04
N GLY A 151 -26.39 -16.40 -15.97
CA GLY A 151 -26.73 -17.28 -14.84
C GLY A 151 -25.85 -18.51 -14.72
N GLN A 152 -25.08 -18.84 -15.77
CA GLN A 152 -24.15 -19.96 -15.82
C GLN A 152 -22.71 -19.53 -15.52
N GLY A 153 -22.49 -18.24 -15.26
CA GLY A 153 -21.17 -17.67 -14.96
C GLY A 153 -20.33 -17.35 -16.20
N GLN A 154 -20.90 -17.42 -17.41
CA GLN A 154 -20.17 -17.02 -18.61
C GLN A 154 -20.12 -15.51 -18.74
N ILE A 155 -18.93 -14.99 -19.04
CA ILE A 155 -18.70 -13.56 -19.23
C ILE A 155 -18.52 -13.27 -20.71
N ALA A 156 -19.26 -12.27 -21.21
CA ALA A 156 -19.21 -11.84 -22.61
C ALA A 156 -19.35 -10.32 -22.73
N PRO A 157 -18.89 -9.72 -23.84
CA PRO A 157 -19.19 -8.33 -24.16
C PRO A 157 -20.69 -8.05 -24.06
N SER A 158 -21.06 -6.99 -23.35
CA SER A 158 -22.44 -6.51 -23.25
C SER A 158 -22.85 -5.74 -24.51
N ARG A 159 -24.15 -5.42 -24.64
CA ARG A 159 -24.66 -4.55 -25.71
C ARG A 159 -23.96 -3.18 -25.78
N ASP A 160 -23.54 -2.66 -24.64
CA ASP A 160 -22.93 -1.34 -24.51
C ASP A 160 -21.39 -1.40 -24.59
N PHE A 161 -20.83 -2.57 -24.98
CA PHE A 161 -19.38 -2.82 -24.98
C PHE A 161 -18.61 -1.78 -25.77
N VAL A 162 -19.04 -1.43 -26.98
CA VAL A 162 -18.33 -0.46 -27.84
C VAL A 162 -18.24 0.93 -27.19
N ALA A 163 -19.27 1.34 -26.46
CA ALA A 163 -19.25 2.63 -25.76
C ALA A 163 -18.34 2.57 -24.53
N LYS A 164 -18.52 1.53 -23.71
CA LYS A 164 -17.81 1.36 -22.44
C LYS A 164 -16.34 1.01 -22.62
N SER A 165 -15.98 0.26 -23.67
CA SER A 165 -14.59 -0.15 -23.89
C SER A 165 -13.65 1.00 -24.23
N LYS A 166 -14.16 2.16 -24.65
CA LYS A 166 -13.33 3.33 -25.00
C LYS A 166 -12.46 3.83 -23.82
N ASN A 167 -12.92 3.63 -22.59
CA ASN A 167 -12.18 4.06 -21.39
C ASN A 167 -10.97 3.17 -21.07
N TRP A 168 -10.91 1.92 -21.58
CA TRP A 168 -9.85 0.96 -21.25
C TRP A 168 -9.15 0.38 -22.48
N LEU A 169 -9.85 0.18 -23.60
CA LEU A 169 -9.36 -0.38 -24.85
C LEU A 169 -8.94 0.74 -25.82
N ASN A 170 -7.85 1.44 -25.51
CA ASN A 170 -7.33 2.51 -26.36
C ASN A 170 -5.81 2.43 -26.54
N ARG A 171 -5.38 2.77 -27.77
CA ARG A 171 -3.98 2.62 -28.19
C ARG A 171 -3.02 3.64 -27.57
N GLY A 172 -3.55 4.81 -27.23
CA GLY A 172 -2.78 5.96 -26.73
C GLY A 172 -2.12 5.75 -25.36
N ASN A 173 -2.51 4.70 -24.64
CA ASN A 173 -2.10 4.49 -23.25
C ASN A 173 -1.00 3.41 -23.08
N HIS A 174 -0.47 2.85 -24.17
CA HIS A 174 0.62 1.85 -24.12
C HIS A 174 1.94 2.42 -23.62
N ASN A 175 2.16 3.72 -23.83
CA ASN A 175 3.42 4.37 -23.45
C ASN A 175 3.39 5.03 -22.05
N ARG A 176 2.26 4.99 -21.32
CA ARG A 176 2.14 5.59 -19.97
C ARG A 176 1.46 4.73 -18.91
N GLY A 177 1.24 3.44 -19.17
CA GLY A 177 0.66 2.53 -18.20
C GLY A 177 -0.85 2.72 -18.08
N ASN A 178 -1.60 1.98 -18.90
CA ASN A 178 -3.04 1.92 -18.79
C ASN A 178 -3.44 1.37 -17.41
N HIS A 179 -3.90 2.25 -16.52
CA HIS A 179 -4.28 1.88 -15.16
C HIS A 179 -5.43 0.89 -15.13
N ASN A 180 -6.32 0.91 -16.12
CA ASN A 180 -7.40 -0.07 -16.23
C ASN A 180 -6.86 -1.49 -16.50
N TYR A 181 -5.78 -1.63 -17.28
CA TYR A 181 -5.14 -2.94 -17.45
C TYR A 181 -4.55 -3.47 -16.14
N LEU A 182 -3.96 -2.60 -15.32
CA LEU A 182 -3.48 -2.97 -13.97
C LEU A 182 -4.62 -3.30 -13.01
N ARG A 183 -5.74 -2.56 -13.08
CA ARG A 183 -6.95 -2.85 -12.30
C ARG A 183 -7.51 -4.23 -12.66
N ILE A 184 -7.54 -4.59 -13.95
CA ILE A 184 -7.94 -5.93 -14.41
C ILE A 184 -7.03 -7.02 -13.83
N SER A 185 -5.70 -6.86 -13.88
CA SER A 185 -4.78 -7.82 -13.23
C SER A 185 -5.09 -8.01 -11.75
N ARG A 186 -5.30 -6.91 -11.01
CA ARG A 186 -5.67 -6.96 -9.58
C ARG A 186 -6.99 -7.70 -9.37
N ILE A 187 -8.00 -7.46 -10.20
CA ILE A 187 -9.29 -8.16 -10.11
C ILE A 187 -9.09 -9.66 -10.27
N LEU A 188 -8.40 -10.08 -11.34
CA LEU A 188 -8.14 -11.49 -11.63
C LEU A 188 -7.41 -12.20 -10.49
N GLU A 189 -6.34 -11.58 -9.99
CA GLU A 189 -5.56 -12.13 -8.89
C GLU A 189 -6.37 -12.18 -7.59
N SER A 190 -7.09 -11.11 -7.23
CA SER A 190 -7.90 -11.05 -6.03
C SER A 190 -8.99 -12.13 -6.02
N LEU A 191 -9.66 -12.35 -7.15
CA LEU A 191 -10.65 -13.42 -7.29
C LEU A 191 -10.05 -14.80 -7.00
N CYS A 192 -8.86 -15.09 -7.51
CA CYS A 192 -8.16 -16.35 -7.23
C CYS A 192 -7.82 -16.49 -5.74
N LEU A 193 -7.26 -15.43 -5.15
CA LEU A 193 -6.86 -15.41 -3.74
C LEU A 193 -8.02 -15.64 -2.77
N HIS A 194 -9.22 -15.17 -3.10
CA HIS A 194 -10.39 -15.16 -2.21
C HIS A 194 -11.44 -16.23 -2.54
N GLY A 195 -11.07 -17.22 -3.36
CA GLY A 195 -11.91 -18.41 -3.60
C GLY A 195 -12.94 -18.28 -4.73
N LEU A 196 -12.77 -17.30 -5.63
CA LEU A 196 -13.58 -17.11 -6.84
C LEU A 196 -12.79 -17.37 -8.14
N LYS A 197 -11.79 -18.26 -8.10
CA LYS A 197 -10.97 -18.63 -9.27
C LYS A 197 -11.78 -18.94 -10.54
N PRO A 198 -12.90 -19.70 -10.52
CA PRO A 198 -13.71 -19.93 -11.72
C PRO A 198 -14.21 -18.65 -12.40
N HIS A 199 -14.52 -17.60 -11.61
CA HIS A 199 -14.94 -16.31 -12.14
C HIS A 199 -13.77 -15.52 -12.74
N ALA A 200 -12.56 -15.67 -12.17
CA ALA A 200 -11.35 -15.11 -12.74
C ALA A 200 -11.04 -15.74 -14.11
N GLU A 201 -11.15 -17.06 -14.22
CA GLU A 201 -10.97 -17.81 -15.47
C GLU A 201 -11.99 -17.40 -16.53
N ALA A 202 -13.27 -17.27 -16.15
CA ALA A 202 -14.32 -16.79 -17.04
C ALA A 202 -14.04 -15.37 -17.55
N PHE A 203 -13.55 -14.48 -16.68
CA PHE A 203 -13.23 -13.10 -17.08
C PHE A 203 -12.00 -13.06 -17.99
N LEU A 204 -10.94 -13.81 -17.66
CA LEU A 204 -9.75 -13.96 -18.49
C LEU A 204 -10.11 -14.47 -19.89
N LYS A 205 -10.96 -15.49 -19.99
CA LYS A 205 -11.44 -16.02 -21.28
C LYS A 205 -12.16 -14.95 -22.11
N ALA A 206 -12.99 -14.12 -21.47
CA ALA A 206 -13.65 -13.01 -22.16
C ALA A 206 -12.63 -11.97 -22.68
N LEU A 207 -11.62 -11.65 -21.86
CA LEU A 207 -10.52 -10.74 -22.24
C LEU A 207 -9.68 -11.30 -23.39
N GLU A 208 -9.39 -12.61 -23.40
CA GLU A 208 -8.74 -13.30 -24.52
C GLU A 208 -9.56 -13.17 -25.81
N GLY A 209 -10.88 -13.29 -25.73
CA GLY A 209 -11.77 -13.07 -26.86
C GLY A 209 -11.70 -11.66 -27.43
N VAL A 210 -11.60 -10.63 -26.57
CA VAL A 210 -11.38 -9.24 -27.00
C VAL A 210 -9.98 -9.08 -27.61
N TYR A 211 -8.96 -9.69 -27.01
CA TYR A 211 -7.59 -9.65 -27.51
C TYR A 211 -7.46 -10.14 -28.95
N GLN A 212 -8.19 -11.19 -29.35
CA GLN A 212 -8.12 -11.69 -30.73
C GLN A 212 -8.47 -10.61 -31.78
N LYS A 213 -9.32 -9.65 -31.42
CA LYS A 213 -9.75 -8.55 -32.31
C LYS A 213 -8.96 -7.26 -32.10
N HIS A 214 -8.36 -7.10 -30.92
CA HIS A 214 -7.72 -5.87 -30.45
C HIS A 214 -6.29 -6.08 -29.96
N SER A 215 -5.57 -7.05 -30.54
CA SER A 215 -4.22 -7.42 -30.10
C SER A 215 -3.23 -6.26 -30.16
N LYS A 216 -3.40 -5.35 -31.14
CA LYS A 216 -2.62 -4.12 -31.28
C LYS A 216 -2.91 -3.08 -30.19
N ASP A 217 -4.11 -3.08 -29.63
CA ASP A 217 -4.55 -2.16 -28.57
C ASP A 217 -4.33 -2.75 -27.17
N ILE A 218 -4.21 -4.07 -27.01
CA ILE A 218 -3.95 -4.66 -25.69
C ILE A 218 -2.46 -4.92 -25.51
N GLY A 219 -1.79 -5.41 -26.56
CA GLY A 219 -0.38 -5.81 -26.53
C GLY A 219 -0.19 -7.18 -25.87
N ALA A 220 0.75 -7.96 -26.41
CA ALA A 220 1.04 -9.32 -25.91
C ALA A 220 1.53 -9.33 -24.44
N THR A 221 2.28 -8.31 -24.03
CA THR A 221 2.77 -8.16 -22.66
C THR A 221 1.63 -8.04 -21.65
N THR A 222 0.63 -7.21 -21.94
CA THR A 222 -0.56 -7.06 -21.09
C THR A 222 -1.32 -8.37 -20.95
N LEU A 223 -1.53 -9.08 -22.07
CA LEU A 223 -2.20 -10.37 -22.04
C LEU A 223 -1.43 -11.38 -21.18
N SER A 224 -0.10 -11.40 -21.27
CA SER A 224 0.76 -12.26 -20.45
C SER A 224 0.57 -11.98 -18.95
N TYR A 225 0.50 -10.70 -18.56
CA TYR A 225 0.21 -10.33 -17.17
C TYR A 225 -1.18 -10.80 -16.72
N TRP A 226 -2.22 -10.63 -17.54
CA TRP A 226 -3.56 -11.13 -17.19
C TRP A 226 -3.60 -12.65 -17.02
N LYS A 227 -2.91 -13.40 -17.89
CA LYS A 227 -2.79 -14.86 -17.76
C LYS A 227 -2.07 -15.24 -16.46
N GLY A 228 -0.97 -14.56 -16.14
CA GLY A 228 -0.21 -14.80 -14.92
C GLY A 228 -0.97 -14.46 -13.62
N SER A 229 -1.97 -13.58 -13.68
CA SER A 229 -2.83 -13.25 -12.54
C SER A 229 -3.81 -14.36 -12.16
N VAL A 230 -4.07 -15.33 -13.04
CA VAL A 230 -4.99 -16.44 -12.77
C VAL A 230 -4.20 -17.71 -12.43
N HIS A 231 -4.15 -18.06 -11.15
CA HIS A 231 -3.39 -19.20 -10.62
C HIS A 231 -4.15 -19.96 -9.53
#